data_AF-A0A966UQP9-F1
#
_entry.id   AF-A0A966UQP9-F1
#
_cell.length_a   1.000
_cell.length_b   1.000
_cell.length_c   1.000
_cell.angle_alpha   90.00
_cell.angle_beta   90.00
_cell.angle_gamma   90.00
#
_symmetry.space_group_name_H-M   'P 1'
#
loop_
_entity.id
_entity.type
_entity.pdbx_description
1 polymer ?
#
loop_
_entity_poly.entity_id
_entity_poly.type
_entity_poly.pdbx_seq_one_letter_code
_entity_poly.pdbx_strand_id
1 'polypeptide(L)'
;MRIKFNIGLGNNPLTKFYSDGTTPDNLQLDIFKLLMQYGYAEPYYKICEGIYNDQKEYTYVGNLWLNKGLDVDDVTEALCLTMNQECISYMATQSRLVYNPNFEGERYEFNKEFFIN
;
A
#
# COMPACT_ATOMS: atom_id res chain seq x y z
N MET A 1 -8.93 -7.89 12.09
CA MET A 1 -8.86 -6.43 12.35
C MET A 1 -9.03 -5.71 11.02
N ARG A 2 -9.75 -4.59 10.94
CA ARG A 2 -9.85 -3.82 9.68
C ARG A 2 -8.67 -2.87 9.57
N ILE A 3 -8.00 -2.90 8.42
CA ILE A 3 -6.82 -2.10 8.09
C ILE A 3 -7.10 -1.38 6.78
N LYS A 4 -6.80 -0.08 6.70
CA LYS A 4 -6.77 0.65 5.45
C LYS A 4 -5.33 0.85 5.02
N PHE A 5 -5.02 0.53 3.78
CA PHE A 5 -3.70 0.73 3.19
C PHE A 5 -3.71 1.90 2.22
N ASN A 6 -2.63 2.68 2.22
CA ASN A 6 -2.25 3.59 1.14
C ASN A 6 -0.91 3.08 0.58
N ILE A 7 -0.96 2.57 -0.65
CA ILE A 7 0.17 1.95 -1.33
C ILE A 7 0.54 2.82 -2.52
N GLY A 8 1.76 3.36 -2.49
CA GLY A 8 2.34 4.12 -3.61
C GLY A 8 2.43 3.25 -4.86
N LEU A 9 2.15 3.87 -6.00
CA LEU A 9 2.16 3.23 -7.31
C LEU A 9 3.25 3.80 -8.22
N GLY A 10 4.02 4.80 -7.80
CA GLY A 10 5.07 5.39 -8.66
C GLY A 10 6.24 4.45 -8.92
N ASN A 11 6.62 3.66 -7.90
CA ASN A 11 7.79 2.77 -7.92
C ASN A 11 7.43 1.28 -7.81
N ASN A 12 6.18 0.89 -8.09
CA ASN A 12 5.75 -0.50 -7.94
C ASN A 12 6.08 -1.32 -9.20
N PRO A 13 6.80 -2.44 -9.14
CA PRO A 13 7.09 -3.27 -10.32
C PRO A 13 5.81 -3.86 -10.93
N LEU A 14 4.70 -3.92 -10.18
CA LEU A 14 3.38 -4.29 -10.70
C LEU A 14 2.74 -3.14 -11.50
N THR A 15 3.15 -1.88 -11.28
CA THR A 15 2.65 -0.68 -11.96
C THR A 15 3.29 -0.45 -13.32
N LYS A 16 3.43 -1.46 -14.18
CA LYS A 16 3.80 -1.20 -15.58
C LYS A 16 2.73 -0.32 -16.22
N PHE A 17 2.92 1.00 -16.15
CA PHE A 17 2.03 2.00 -16.72
C PHE A 17 1.97 1.78 -18.22
N TYR A 18 0.76 1.80 -18.79
CA TYR A 18 0.64 2.12 -20.21
C TYR A 18 1.04 3.59 -20.38
N SER A 19 1.66 3.91 -21.52
CA SER A 19 2.18 5.24 -21.87
C SER A 19 1.13 6.37 -21.93
N ASP A 20 -0.14 6.07 -21.63
CA ASP A 20 -1.29 6.97 -21.65
C ASP A 20 -1.75 7.40 -20.26
N GLY A 21 -1.07 6.99 -19.19
CA GLY A 21 -1.42 7.35 -17.82
C GLY A 21 -2.58 6.56 -17.23
N THR A 22 -3.03 5.48 -17.89
CA THR A 22 -3.99 4.54 -17.32
C THR A 22 -3.27 3.48 -16.48
N THR A 23 -3.72 3.28 -15.24
CA THR A 23 -3.33 2.09 -14.46
C THR A 23 -3.91 0.85 -15.14
N PRO A 24 -3.13 -0.23 -15.35
CA PRO A 24 -3.69 -1.48 -15.86
C PRO A 24 -4.78 -1.97 -14.92
N ASP A 25 -5.95 -2.35 -15.46
CA ASP A 25 -7.03 -3.02 -14.69
C ASP A 25 -6.51 -4.22 -13.87
N ASN A 26 -5.40 -4.83 -14.32
CA ASN A 26 -4.74 -5.95 -13.67
C ASN A 26 -3.97 -5.57 -12.40
N LEU A 27 -3.39 -4.38 -12.29
CA LEU A 27 -2.61 -3.98 -11.10
C LEU A 27 -3.49 -3.94 -9.85
N GLN A 28 -4.67 -3.33 -9.98
CA GLN A 28 -5.63 -3.22 -8.88
C GLN A 28 -6.08 -4.62 -8.44
N LEU A 29 -6.32 -5.50 -9.42
CA LEU A 29 -6.66 -6.89 -9.19
C LEU A 29 -5.50 -7.67 -8.54
N ASP A 30 -4.25 -7.39 -8.88
CA ASP A 30 -3.08 -8.07 -8.34
C ASP A 30 -2.80 -7.64 -6.90
N ILE A 31 -2.87 -6.34 -6.59
CA ILE A 31 -2.82 -5.83 -5.21
C ILE A 31 -3.97 -6.42 -4.39
N PHE A 32 -5.19 -6.44 -4.94
CA PHE A 32 -6.34 -7.04 -4.28
C PHE A 32 -6.13 -8.54 -3.99
N LYS A 33 -5.64 -9.31 -4.97
CA LYS A 33 -5.31 -10.74 -4.79
C LYS A 33 -4.19 -10.96 -3.77
N LEU A 34 -3.18 -10.09 -3.73
CA LEU A 34 -2.12 -10.13 -2.72
C LEU A 34 -2.71 -9.93 -1.32
N LEU A 35 -3.55 -8.90 -1.13
CA LEU A 35 -4.21 -8.63 0.15
C LEU A 35 -5.10 -9.82 0.59
N MET A 36 -5.78 -10.49 -0.34
CA MET A 36 -6.61 -11.66 -0.05
C MET A 36 -5.81 -12.86 0.51
N GLN A 37 -4.48 -12.89 0.39
CA GLN A 37 -3.66 -13.95 1.02
C GLN A 37 -3.61 -13.81 2.55
N TYR A 38 -3.84 -12.60 3.06
CA TYR A 38 -3.73 -12.27 4.48
C TYR A 38 -5.09 -12.08 5.16
N GLY A 39 -6.19 -12.13 4.41
CA GLY A 39 -7.52 -11.94 4.95
C GLY A 39 -8.58 -11.67 3.89
N TYR A 40 -9.66 -10.99 4.28
CA TYR A 40 -10.70 -10.57 3.35
C TYR A 40 -10.47 -9.12 2.92
N ALA A 41 -10.02 -8.93 1.67
CA ALA A 41 -9.91 -7.60 1.07
C ALA A 41 -11.30 -7.11 0.64
N GLU A 42 -11.67 -5.89 1.00
CA GLU A 42 -12.93 -5.31 0.57
C GLU A 42 -12.88 -5.03 -0.94
N PRO A 43 -13.95 -5.35 -1.70
CA PRO A 43 -13.98 -5.12 -3.15
C PRO A 43 -13.96 -3.63 -3.50
N TYR A 44 -14.34 -2.76 -2.55
CA TYR A 44 -14.26 -1.32 -2.73
C TYR A 44 -12.84 -0.82 -2.40
N TYR A 45 -12.13 -0.43 -3.44
CA TYR A 45 -10.87 0.29 -3.38
C TYR A 45 -10.95 1.50 -4.32
N LYS A 46 -10.03 2.45 -4.19
CA LYS A 46 -9.88 3.58 -5.13
C LYS A 46 -8.42 3.80 -5.48
N ILE A 47 -8.17 4.28 -6.70
CA ILE A 47 -6.90 4.89 -7.10
C ILE A 47 -7.11 6.39 -7.12
N CYS A 48 -6.22 7.14 -6.47
CA CYS A 48 -6.26 8.60 -6.45
C CYS A 48 -4.85 9.20 -6.30
N GLU A 49 -4.75 10.51 -6.44
CA GLU A 49 -3.51 11.25 -6.18
C GLU A 49 -3.24 11.34 -4.67
N GLY A 50 -2.13 10.74 -4.22
CA GLY A 50 -1.50 10.96 -2.93
C GLY A 50 -0.26 11.86 -3.04
N ILE A 51 0.52 11.93 -1.96
CA ILE A 51 1.74 12.74 -1.87
C ILE A 51 2.88 11.85 -1.36
N TYR A 52 4.00 11.85 -2.10
CA TYR A 52 5.26 11.21 -1.71
C TYR A 52 6.41 12.17 -2.05
N ASN A 53 7.29 12.45 -1.09
CA ASN A 53 8.39 13.42 -1.22
C ASN A 53 7.97 14.76 -1.86
N ASP A 54 6.89 15.36 -1.34
CA ASP A 54 6.29 16.61 -1.82
C ASP A 54 5.83 16.61 -3.29
N GLN A 55 5.74 15.43 -3.91
CA GLN A 55 5.25 15.24 -5.28
C GLN A 55 3.97 14.42 -5.31
N LYS A 56 3.17 14.64 -6.35
CA LYS A 56 1.98 13.82 -6.60
C LYS A 56 2.39 12.39 -6.94
N GLU A 57 1.73 11.44 -6.30
CA GLU A 57 1.92 10.01 -6.60
C GLU A 57 0.56 9.35 -6.79
N TYR A 58 0.43 8.43 -7.75
CA TYR A 58 -0.73 7.55 -7.77
C TYR A 58 -0.71 6.63 -6.55
N THR A 59 -1.84 6.47 -5.90
CA THR A 59 -1.94 5.68 -4.66
C THR A 59 -3.16 4.77 -4.72
N TYR A 60 -2.93 3.48 -4.42
CA TYR A 60 -3.99 2.53 -4.14
C TYR A 60 -4.47 2.68 -2.70
N VAL A 61 -5.78 2.87 -2.54
CA VAL A 61 -6.45 2.95 -1.25
C VAL A 61 -7.43 1.79 -1.12
N GLY A 62 -7.17 0.87 -0.21
CA GLY A 62 -7.98 -0.34 -0.03
C GLY A 62 -8.07 -0.78 1.42
N ASN A 63 -9.10 -1.57 1.74
CA ASN A 63 -9.31 -2.10 3.08
C ASN A 63 -9.09 -3.62 3.11
N LEU A 64 -8.48 -4.10 4.20
CA LEU A 64 -8.26 -5.51 4.49
C LEU A 64 -8.80 -5.84 5.88
N TRP A 65 -9.61 -6.89 5.96
CA TRP A 65 -9.94 -7.57 7.21
C TRP A 65 -8.92 -8.68 7.46
N LEU A 66 -7.93 -8.38 8.30
CA LEU A 66 -6.81 -9.28 8.58
C LEU A 66 -7.26 -10.54 9.33
N ASN A 67 -6.75 -11.69 8.89
CA ASN A 67 -6.92 -12.98 9.55
C ASN A 67 -6.41 -12.97 11.00
N LYS A 68 -7.05 -13.75 11.86
CA LYS A 68 -6.68 -13.85 13.27
C LYS A 68 -5.28 -14.44 13.43
N GLY A 69 -4.46 -13.80 14.26
CA GLY A 69 -3.10 -14.27 14.58
C GLY A 69 -2.00 -13.70 13.69
N LEU A 70 -2.34 -12.93 12.65
CA LEU A 70 -1.37 -12.18 11.87
C LEU A 70 -1.12 -10.80 12.51
N ASP A 71 0.13 -10.37 12.45
CA ASP A 71 0.54 -9.01 12.79
C ASP A 71 0.46 -8.11 11.53
N VAL A 72 0.00 -6.87 11.69
CA VAL A 72 -0.14 -5.95 10.56
C VAL A 72 1.20 -5.42 10.09
N ASP A 73 2.19 -5.24 10.98
CA ASP A 73 3.52 -4.79 10.61
C ASP A 73 4.21 -5.84 9.75
N ASP A 74 4.21 -7.11 10.19
CA ASP A 74 4.79 -8.23 9.45
C ASP A 74 4.16 -8.40 8.05
N VAL A 75 2.82 -8.25 7.97
CA VAL A 75 2.09 -8.32 6.70
C VAL A 75 2.46 -7.14 5.80
N THR A 76 2.56 -5.94 6.36
CA THR A 76 2.94 -4.74 5.60
C THR A 76 4.38 -4.84 5.09
N GLU A 77 5.29 -5.38 5.90
CA GLU A 77 6.68 -5.66 5.52
C GLU A 77 6.76 -6.67 4.36
N ALA A 78 5.98 -7.76 4.44
CA ALA A 78 5.89 -8.75 3.37
C ALA A 78 5.34 -8.16 2.06
N LEU A 79 4.35 -7.24 2.17
CA LEU A 79 3.83 -6.48 1.03
C LEU A 79 4.90 -5.57 0.43
N CYS A 80 5.67 -4.86 1.26
CA CYS A 80 6.79 -4.04 0.81
C CYS A 80 7.81 -4.87 0.01
N LEU A 81 8.18 -6.05 0.51
CA LEU A 81 9.09 -6.97 -0.19
C LEU A 81 8.51 -7.47 -1.51
N THR A 82 7.26 -7.95 -1.49
CA THR A 82 6.60 -8.54 -2.67
C THR A 82 6.43 -7.53 -3.81
N MET A 83 6.09 -6.29 -3.45
CA MET A 83 5.87 -5.20 -4.40
C MET A 83 7.09 -4.30 -4.55
N ASN A 84 8.26 -4.71 -4.06
CA ASN A 84 9.50 -3.92 -4.05
C ASN A 84 9.27 -2.43 -3.72
N GLN A 85 8.37 -2.15 -2.76
CA GLN A 85 8.08 -0.80 -2.30
C GLN A 85 9.16 -0.37 -1.33
N GLU A 86 9.44 0.92 -1.25
CA GLU A 86 10.29 1.47 -0.19
C GLU A 86 9.56 1.46 1.14
N CYS A 87 8.29 1.87 1.14
CA CYS A 87 7.42 1.87 2.31
C CYS A 87 5.95 1.77 1.93
N ILE A 88 5.13 1.30 2.85
CA ILE A 88 3.67 1.28 2.74
C ILE A 88 3.09 1.84 4.04
N SER A 89 2.07 2.70 3.92
CA SER A 89 1.38 3.24 5.08
C SER A 89 0.04 2.53 5.31
N TYR A 90 -0.32 2.36 6.58
CA TYR A 90 -1.61 1.80 6.94
C TYR A 90 -2.24 2.50 8.14
N MET A 91 -3.56 2.39 8.23
CA MET A 91 -4.38 2.86 9.36
C MET A 91 -5.24 1.71 9.90
N ALA A 92 -5.03 1.38 11.17
CA ALA A 92 -5.80 0.41 11.95
C ALA A 92 -5.99 0.95 13.39
N THR A 93 -6.00 0.09 14.41
CA THR A 93 -5.96 0.53 15.83
C THR A 93 -4.70 1.37 16.12
N GLN A 94 -3.59 1.05 15.45
CA GLN A 94 -2.42 1.90 15.32
C GLN A 94 -2.24 2.26 13.84
N SER A 95 -1.60 3.39 13.54
CA SER A 95 -1.25 3.81 12.18
C SER A 95 0.26 3.90 12.07
N ARG A 96 0.82 3.39 10.97
CA ARG A 96 2.27 3.36 10.76
C ARG A 96 2.63 3.52 9.29
N LEU A 97 3.87 3.97 9.08
CA LEU A 97 4.58 3.92 7.81
C LEU A 97 5.63 2.82 7.98
N VAL A 98 5.43 1.69 7.30
CA VAL A 98 6.31 0.53 7.42
C VAL A 98 7.25 0.53 6.22
N TYR A 99 8.55 0.47 6.50
CA TYR A 99 9.58 0.42 5.47
C TYR A 99 9.90 -1.03 5.10
N ASN A 100 10.27 -1.22 3.84
CA ASN A 100 10.93 -2.43 3.39
C ASN A 100 12.19 -2.66 4.23
N PRO A 101 12.44 -3.88 4.74
CA PRO A 101 13.57 -4.14 5.62
C PRO A 101 14.90 -3.95 4.90
N ASN A 102 14.92 -4.07 3.57
CA ASN A 102 16.09 -3.86 2.73
C ASN A 102 16.31 -2.40 2.32
N PHE A 103 15.43 -1.48 2.75
CA PHE A 103 15.58 -0.06 2.42
C PHE A 103 16.61 0.61 3.34
N GLU A 104 17.70 1.11 2.74
CA GLU A 104 18.83 1.75 3.42
C GLU A 104 18.76 3.29 3.41
N GLY A 105 17.72 3.88 2.82
CA GLY A 105 17.55 5.33 2.74
C GLY A 105 16.96 5.98 3.99
N GLU A 106 16.68 7.28 3.89
CA GLU A 106 16.06 8.05 4.99
C GLU A 106 14.64 7.55 5.28
N ARG A 107 14.35 7.35 6.57
CA ARG A 107 13.06 6.86 7.05
C ARG A 107 12.31 7.98 7.77
N TYR A 108 11.05 8.14 7.45
CA TYR A 108 10.15 9.12 8.04
C TYR A 108 9.11 8.45 8.94
N GLU A 109 8.51 9.24 9.82
CA GLU A 109 7.39 8.78 10.63
C GLU A 109 6.07 8.89 9.87
N PHE A 110 5.07 8.12 10.30
CA PHE A 110 3.73 8.22 9.76
C PHE A 110 3.14 9.62 10.02
N ASN A 111 2.73 10.31 8.94
CA ASN A 111 1.98 11.54 9.03
C ASN A 111 0.56 11.35 8.47
N LYS A 112 -0.44 11.57 9.34
CA LYS A 112 -1.85 11.42 9.01
C LYS A 112 -2.34 12.41 7.95
N GLU A 113 -1.72 13.57 7.80
CA GLU A 113 -2.12 14.58 6.80
C GLU A 113 -1.94 14.09 5.37
N PHE A 114 -0.95 13.23 5.14
CA PHE A 114 -0.70 12.60 3.84
C PHE A 114 -1.48 11.30 3.63
N PHE A 115 -2.23 10.84 4.63
CA PHE A 115 -2.97 9.59 4.57
C PHE A 115 -4.38 9.81 3.98
N ILE A 116 -4.64 9.24 2.82
CA ILE A 116 -5.95 9.30 2.16
C ILE A 116 -6.94 8.42 2.91
N ASN A 117 -8.04 9.04 3.36
CA ASN A 117 -9.18 8.34 3.99
C ASN A 117 -10.23 7.88 2.97
#